data_AF-A0A429VBG1-F1
#
_entry.id   AF-A0A429VBG1-F1
#
_cell.length_a   1.000
_cell.length_b   1.000
_cell.length_c   1.000
_cell.angle_alpha   90.00
_cell.angle_beta   90.00
_cell.angle_gamma   90.00
#
_symmetry.space_group_name_H-M   'P 1'
#
loop_
_entity.id
_entity.type
_entity.pdbx_description
1 polymer ?
#
loop_
_entity_poly.entity_id
_entity_poly.type
_entity_poly.pdbx_seq_one_letter_code
_entity_poly.pdbx_strand_id
1 'polypeptide(L)'
;MIGERVAAYRLKNAAALQMKVHEEVGKLGLRLDRSSIPERYALSWFEEATKHAEPEIQVLFARLLAKAATGDQDALDRRHLELLSQFIPIEARLLQRLPDLGLKLLADPAPLPDGMYRAIIAEEGLEQASMAFEHLTAPQVFESTYTLLNGEYLLPDPSSIEKVIVLSATGASLCRALAIFPD
;
A
#
# COMPACT_ATOMS: atom_id res chain seq x y z
N MET A 1 -13.15 -20.15 26.00
CA MET A 1 -12.75 -20.95 24.82
C MET A 1 -12.66 -20.17 23.50
N ILE A 2 -13.68 -19.47 22.98
CA ILE A 2 -13.50 -18.69 21.72
C ILE A 2 -12.60 -17.46 21.94
N GLY A 3 -12.85 -16.69 23.02
CA GLY A 3 -12.05 -15.51 23.34
C GLY A 3 -10.56 -15.80 23.58
N GLU A 4 -10.24 -16.91 24.24
CA GLU A 4 -8.84 -17.34 24.47
C GLU A 4 -8.13 -17.71 23.17
N ARG A 5 -8.83 -18.33 22.20
CA ARG A 5 -8.26 -18.67 20.89
C ARG A 5 -7.98 -17.41 20.07
N VAL A 6 -8.88 -16.42 20.11
CA VAL A 6 -8.67 -15.13 19.44
C VAL A 6 -7.52 -14.37 20.10
N ALA A 7 -7.44 -14.35 21.43
CA ALA A 7 -6.34 -13.72 22.15
C ALA A 7 -4.99 -14.37 21.83
N ALA A 8 -4.92 -15.70 21.83
CA ALA A 8 -3.71 -16.45 21.46
C ALA A 8 -3.30 -16.18 20.00
N TYR A 9 -4.28 -16.11 19.09
CA TYR A 9 -4.04 -15.76 17.69
C TYR A 9 -3.48 -14.34 17.53
N ARG A 10 -4.09 -13.34 18.16
CA ARG A 10 -3.61 -11.96 18.14
C ARG A 10 -2.23 -11.81 18.76
N LEU A 11 -1.94 -12.53 19.85
CA LEU A 11 -0.62 -12.52 20.50
C LEU A 11 0.46 -13.09 19.57
N LYS A 12 0.16 -14.19 18.85
CA LYS A 12 1.05 -14.76 17.85
C LYS A 12 1.34 -13.75 16.73
N ASN A 13 0.30 -13.11 16.20
CA ASN A 13 0.44 -12.12 15.13
C ASN A 13 1.21 -10.87 15.61
N ALA A 14 0.99 -10.44 16.85
CA ALA A 14 1.71 -9.33 17.46
C ALA A 14 3.22 -9.58 17.54
N ALA A 15 3.61 -10.79 17.98
CA ALA A 15 5.01 -11.16 18.05
C ALA A 15 5.67 -11.16 16.66
N ALA A 16 4.97 -11.72 15.65
CA ALA A 16 5.44 -11.71 14.28
C ALA A 16 5.56 -10.29 13.70
N LEU A 17 4.58 -9.43 13.98
CA LEU A 17 4.58 -8.03 13.57
C LEU A 17 5.75 -7.27 14.21
N GLN A 18 5.99 -7.47 15.51
CA GLN A 18 7.09 -6.81 16.21
C GLN A 18 8.44 -7.17 15.59
N MET A 19 8.65 -8.46 15.24
CA MET A 19 9.86 -8.89 14.55
C MET A 19 10.01 -8.18 13.19
N LYS A 20 8.93 -8.13 12.40
CA LYS A 20 8.93 -7.44 11.09
C LYS A 20 9.19 -5.94 11.22
N VAL A 21 8.61 -5.26 12.22
CA VAL A 21 8.90 -3.84 12.48
C VAL A 21 10.39 -3.66 12.73
N HIS A 22 11.01 -4.49 13.58
CA HIS A 22 12.45 -4.41 13.81
C HIS A 22 13.28 -4.67 12.54
N GLU A 23 12.88 -5.63 11.70
CA GLU A 23 13.52 -5.89 10.41
C GLU A 23 13.43 -4.68 9.47
N GLU A 24 12.26 -4.09 9.30
CA GLU A 24 12.05 -2.94 8.41
C GLU A 24 12.75 -1.69 8.94
N VAL A 25 12.79 -1.47 10.25
CA VAL A 25 13.60 -0.41 10.88
C VAL A 25 15.08 -0.56 10.52
N GLY A 26 15.60 -1.79 10.58
CA GLY A 26 16.98 -2.09 10.20
C GLY A 26 17.24 -1.87 8.70
N LYS A 27 16.35 -2.38 7.83
CA LYS A 27 16.45 -2.23 6.37
C LYS A 27 16.41 -0.78 5.92
N LEU A 28 15.55 0.02 6.53
CA LEU A 28 15.35 1.43 6.21
C LEU A 28 16.32 2.36 6.95
N GLY A 29 17.20 1.83 7.81
CA GLY A 29 18.16 2.63 8.57
C GLY A 29 17.54 3.61 9.56
N LEU A 30 16.33 3.32 10.05
CA LEU A 30 15.53 4.22 10.86
C LEU A 30 15.98 4.27 12.32
N ARG A 31 15.87 5.43 12.95
CA ARG A 31 16.09 5.62 14.39
C ARG A 31 14.75 5.82 15.08
N LEU A 32 14.36 4.84 15.89
CA LEU A 32 13.06 4.87 16.56
C LEU A 32 13.03 5.94 17.67
N ASP A 33 12.03 6.79 17.60
CA ASP A 33 11.57 7.63 18.69
C ASP A 33 10.23 7.08 19.20
N ARG A 34 10.30 6.38 20.34
CA ARG A 34 9.11 5.78 20.95
C ARG A 34 8.05 6.80 21.38
N SER A 35 8.44 8.06 21.56
CA SER A 35 7.51 9.14 21.92
C SER A 35 6.73 9.71 20.73
N SER A 36 7.12 9.35 19.50
CA SER A 36 6.51 9.86 18.28
C SER A 36 5.13 9.27 17.96
N ILE A 37 4.81 8.06 18.45
CA ILE A 37 3.48 7.46 18.24
C ILE A 37 2.53 7.95 19.35
N PRO A 38 1.43 8.67 19.01
CA PRO A 38 0.46 9.08 20.02
C PRO A 38 -0.19 7.87 20.70
N GLU A 39 -0.17 7.82 22.03
CA GLU A 39 -0.72 6.71 22.82
C GLU A 39 -2.17 6.37 22.44
N ARG A 40 -2.97 7.40 22.15
CA ARG A 40 -4.37 7.27 21.72
C ARG A 40 -4.56 6.47 20.42
N TYR A 41 -3.53 6.31 19.60
CA TYR A 41 -3.58 5.56 18.34
C TYR A 41 -2.80 4.25 18.38
N ALA A 42 -1.83 4.13 19.29
CA ALA A 42 -1.00 2.94 19.43
C ALA A 42 -1.83 1.66 19.58
N LEU A 43 -2.90 1.71 20.38
CA LEU A 43 -3.79 0.56 20.58
C LEU A 43 -4.52 0.17 19.30
N SER A 44 -5.16 1.13 18.61
CA SER A 44 -5.90 0.85 17.38
C SER A 44 -5.00 0.30 16.27
N TRP A 45 -3.79 0.85 16.14
CA TRP A 45 -2.83 0.36 15.14
C TRP A 45 -2.42 -1.08 15.40
N PHE A 46 -2.14 -1.40 16.65
CA PHE A 46 -1.80 -2.76 17.06
C PHE A 46 -2.98 -3.72 16.88
N GLU A 47 -4.20 -3.30 17.24
CA GLU A 47 -5.40 -4.10 17.06
C GLU A 47 -5.68 -4.40 15.60
N GLU A 48 -5.60 -3.41 14.71
CA GLU A 48 -5.80 -3.63 13.27
C GLU A 48 -4.69 -4.53 12.70
N ALA A 49 -3.43 -4.21 12.93
CA ALA A 49 -2.32 -4.97 12.37
C ALA A 49 -2.31 -6.45 12.83
N THR A 50 -2.78 -6.74 14.05
CA THR A 50 -2.83 -8.12 14.59
C THR A 50 -4.02 -8.94 14.08
N LYS A 51 -5.01 -8.33 13.41
CA LYS A 51 -6.10 -9.07 12.75
C LYS A 51 -5.62 -9.83 11.53
N HIS A 52 -4.58 -9.34 10.86
CA HIS A 52 -4.04 -9.93 9.63
C HIS A 52 -2.94 -10.94 9.96
N ALA A 53 -2.93 -12.09 9.28
CA ALA A 53 -1.84 -13.07 9.35
C ALA A 53 -1.07 -13.20 8.03
N GLU A 54 -1.56 -12.55 6.99
CA GLU A 54 -1.03 -12.58 5.64
C GLU A 54 0.32 -11.84 5.61
N PRO A 55 1.41 -12.50 5.20
CA PRO A 55 2.76 -11.94 5.26
C PRO A 55 2.89 -10.59 4.54
N GLU A 56 2.21 -10.42 3.41
CA GLU A 56 2.31 -9.24 2.55
C GLU A 56 1.68 -8.02 3.21
N ILE A 57 0.53 -8.20 3.86
CA ILE A 57 -0.15 -7.15 4.63
C ILE A 57 0.66 -6.82 5.89
N GLN A 58 1.18 -7.85 6.58
CA GLN A 58 2.04 -7.70 7.77
C GLN A 58 3.30 -6.89 7.48
N VAL A 59 3.91 -7.03 6.29
CA VAL A 59 5.05 -6.18 5.88
C VAL A 59 4.64 -4.71 5.74
N LEU A 60 3.49 -4.42 5.12
CA LEU A 60 3.03 -3.04 4.99
C LEU A 60 2.72 -2.40 6.34
N PHE A 61 2.04 -3.12 7.25
CA PHE A 61 1.82 -2.62 8.61
C PHE A 61 3.14 -2.40 9.36
N ALA A 62 4.11 -3.30 9.19
CA ALA A 62 5.42 -3.14 9.82
C ALA A 62 6.15 -1.89 9.32
N ARG A 63 6.11 -1.59 8.02
CA ARG A 63 6.68 -0.36 7.46
C ARG A 63 5.98 0.89 7.96
N LEU A 64 4.64 0.88 7.98
CA LEU A 64 3.84 2.00 8.50
C LEU A 64 4.20 2.29 9.97
N LEU A 65 4.24 1.24 10.80
CA LEU A 65 4.62 1.33 12.22
C LEU A 65 6.06 1.82 12.39
N ALA A 66 7.00 1.31 11.60
CA ALA A 66 8.40 1.73 11.64
C ALA A 66 8.55 3.22 11.33
N LYS A 67 7.90 3.72 10.27
CA LYS A 67 7.94 5.14 9.87
C LYS A 67 7.19 6.04 10.86
N ALA A 68 6.07 5.59 11.41
CA ALA A 68 5.37 6.34 12.44
C ALA A 68 6.19 6.47 13.74
N ALA A 69 6.93 5.42 14.08
CA ALA A 69 7.89 5.42 15.18
C ALA A 69 9.11 6.33 14.93
N THR A 70 9.22 7.00 13.79
CA THR A 70 10.23 8.05 13.53
C THR A 70 9.62 9.44 13.45
N GLY A 71 8.31 9.60 13.74
CA GLY A 71 7.61 10.89 13.66
C GLY A 71 7.24 11.30 12.23
N ASP A 72 7.28 10.38 11.27
CA ASP A 72 6.91 10.64 9.88
C ASP A 72 5.42 11.02 9.80
N GLN A 73 5.13 12.21 9.26
CA GLN A 73 3.78 12.78 9.25
C GLN A 73 2.83 12.02 8.31
N ASP A 74 3.34 11.53 7.18
CA ASP A 74 2.54 10.71 6.28
C ASP A 74 2.21 9.38 6.98
N ALA A 75 3.18 8.76 7.64
CA ALA A 75 2.92 7.52 8.38
C ALA A 75 1.92 7.70 9.54
N LEU A 76 1.97 8.83 10.24
CA LEU A 76 1.06 9.13 11.36
C LEU A 76 -0.39 9.43 10.92
N ASP A 77 -0.66 9.59 9.62
CA ASP A 77 -2.00 9.80 9.11
C ASP A 77 -2.87 8.55 9.31
N ARG A 78 -3.92 8.72 10.12
CA ARG A 78 -4.89 7.66 10.43
C ARG A 78 -5.55 7.06 9.19
N ARG A 79 -5.73 7.85 8.12
CA ARG A 79 -6.32 7.37 6.87
C ARG A 79 -5.53 6.20 6.29
N HIS A 80 -4.20 6.22 6.40
CA HIS A 80 -3.36 5.13 5.88
C HIS A 80 -3.56 3.82 6.64
N LEU A 81 -3.79 3.86 7.96
CA LEU A 81 -4.17 2.68 8.73
C LEU A 81 -5.51 2.11 8.25
N GLU A 82 -6.51 2.98 8.09
CA GLU A 82 -7.86 2.58 7.66
C GLU A 82 -7.82 1.97 6.25
N LEU A 83 -7.02 2.53 5.35
CA LEU A 83 -6.77 1.96 4.02
C LEU A 83 -6.12 0.58 4.10
N LEU A 84 -5.01 0.45 4.84
CA LEU A 84 -4.29 -0.82 4.98
C LEU A 84 -5.17 -1.93 5.58
N SER A 85 -6.04 -1.58 6.52
CA SER A 85 -6.93 -2.56 7.18
C SER A 85 -7.95 -3.20 6.23
N GLN A 86 -8.19 -2.57 5.08
CA GLN A 86 -9.12 -3.05 4.06
C GLN A 86 -8.42 -3.83 2.95
N PHE A 87 -7.09 -3.89 2.95
CA PHE A 87 -6.35 -4.54 1.88
C PHE A 87 -6.54 -6.04 1.88
N ILE A 88 -6.57 -6.60 0.67
CA ILE A 88 -6.39 -8.02 0.44
C ILE A 88 -4.93 -8.32 0.01
N PRO A 89 -4.47 -9.58 0.11
CA PRO A 89 -3.05 -9.90 -0.12
C PRO A 89 -2.51 -9.48 -1.48
N ILE A 90 -3.30 -9.62 -2.55
CA ILE A 90 -2.89 -9.21 -3.90
C ILE A 90 -2.63 -7.71 -4.01
N GLU A 91 -3.38 -6.88 -3.28
CA GLU A 91 -3.18 -5.43 -3.27
C GLU A 91 -1.92 -5.04 -2.53
N ALA A 92 -1.66 -5.72 -1.41
CA ALA A 92 -0.43 -5.54 -0.66
C ALA A 92 0.80 -5.93 -1.51
N ARG A 93 0.70 -7.03 -2.28
CA ARG A 93 1.74 -7.44 -3.24
C ARG A 93 1.91 -6.41 -4.34
N LEU A 94 0.81 -5.95 -4.94
CA LEU A 94 0.83 -4.96 -6.01
C LEU A 94 1.57 -3.68 -5.58
N LEU A 95 1.23 -3.13 -4.42
CA LEU A 95 1.89 -1.94 -3.88
C LEU A 95 3.39 -2.13 -3.65
N GLN A 96 3.78 -3.29 -3.10
CA GLN A 96 5.20 -3.60 -2.87
C GLN A 96 6.02 -3.71 -4.16
N ARG A 97 5.37 -4.02 -5.28
CA ARG A 97 6.02 -4.23 -6.58
C ARG A 97 6.05 -2.99 -7.47
N LEU A 98 5.39 -1.91 -7.09
CA LEU A 98 5.40 -0.67 -7.89
C LEU A 98 6.82 -0.20 -8.29
N PRO A 99 7.85 -0.26 -7.41
CA PRO A 99 9.21 0.09 -7.79
C PRO A 99 9.80 -0.84 -8.86
N ASP A 100 9.61 -2.16 -8.70
CA ASP A 100 10.12 -3.17 -9.64
C ASP A 100 9.47 -3.05 -11.02
N LEU A 101 8.24 -2.52 -11.05
CA LEU A 101 7.47 -2.29 -12.26
C LEU A 101 7.82 -0.95 -12.93
N GLY A 102 8.84 -0.24 -12.42
CA GLY A 102 9.38 0.98 -13.02
C GLY A 102 8.61 2.25 -12.67
N LEU A 103 7.64 2.19 -11.75
CA LEU A 103 6.99 3.40 -11.26
C LEU A 103 7.99 4.18 -10.41
N LYS A 104 8.07 5.50 -10.65
CA LYS A 104 8.81 6.43 -9.80
C LYS A 104 7.80 7.36 -9.14
N LEU A 105 7.98 7.61 -7.85
CA LEU A 105 7.19 8.60 -7.14
C LEU A 105 7.62 10.00 -7.60
N LEU A 106 7.06 10.47 -8.70
CA LEU A 106 7.18 11.87 -9.11
C LEU A 106 6.12 12.69 -8.35
N ALA A 107 6.34 13.99 -8.19
CA ALA A 107 5.43 14.87 -7.44
C ALA A 107 4.04 15.05 -8.08
N ASP A 108 3.79 14.38 -9.21
CA ASP A 108 2.57 14.41 -10.00
C ASP A 108 2.03 12.99 -10.24
N PRO A 109 0.72 12.84 -10.50
CA PRO A 109 0.12 11.56 -10.89
C PRO A 109 0.91 10.90 -12.02
N ALA A 110 1.65 9.84 -11.69
CA ALA A 110 2.53 9.13 -12.61
C ALA A 110 1.79 7.94 -13.23
N PRO A 111 1.64 7.89 -14.57
CA PRO A 111 1.01 6.75 -15.22
C PRO A 111 1.80 5.47 -14.92
N LEU A 112 1.08 4.38 -14.70
CA LEU A 112 1.72 3.07 -14.56
C LEU A 112 2.40 2.71 -15.89
N PRO A 113 3.67 2.29 -15.88
CA PRO A 113 4.41 2.00 -17.11
C PRO A 113 3.70 0.97 -18.00
N ASP A 114 3.77 1.18 -19.31
CA ASP A 114 3.25 0.23 -20.30
C ASP A 114 3.90 -1.14 -20.10
N GLY A 115 3.05 -2.14 -19.82
CA GLY A 115 3.50 -3.51 -19.51
C GLY A 115 3.40 -3.88 -18.03
N MET A 116 3.26 -2.91 -17.12
CA MET A 116 3.05 -3.18 -15.70
C MET A 116 1.77 -3.99 -15.46
N TYR A 117 0.65 -3.53 -16.02
CA TYR A 117 -0.63 -4.24 -15.93
C TYR A 117 -0.52 -5.65 -16.52
N ARG A 118 0.22 -5.82 -17.62
CA ARG A 118 0.47 -7.14 -18.24
C ARG A 118 1.32 -8.06 -17.36
N ALA A 119 2.34 -7.53 -16.68
CA ALA A 119 3.18 -8.30 -15.76
C ALA A 119 2.37 -8.82 -14.56
N ILE A 120 1.50 -7.97 -13.99
CA ILE A 120 0.62 -8.38 -12.89
C ILE A 120 -0.39 -9.42 -13.36
N ILE A 121 -1.00 -9.24 -14.54
CA ILE A 121 -1.91 -10.24 -15.13
C ILE A 121 -1.20 -11.58 -15.35
N ALA A 122 0.04 -11.56 -15.84
CA ALA A 122 0.80 -12.77 -16.13
C ALA A 122 1.05 -13.60 -14.86
N GLU A 123 1.15 -12.97 -13.70
CA GLU A 123 1.45 -13.63 -12.42
C GLU A 123 0.20 -13.97 -11.61
N GLU A 124 -0.75 -13.05 -11.50
CA GLU A 124 -1.91 -13.17 -10.62
C GLU A 124 -3.19 -13.60 -11.37
N GLY A 125 -3.15 -13.56 -12.71
CA GLY A 125 -4.31 -13.76 -13.57
C GLY A 125 -5.13 -12.49 -13.79
N LEU A 126 -5.82 -12.43 -14.94
CA LEU A 126 -6.55 -11.23 -15.38
C LEU A 126 -7.63 -10.79 -14.39
N GLU A 127 -8.40 -11.73 -13.88
CA GLU A 127 -9.54 -11.47 -13.00
C GLU A 127 -9.08 -10.88 -11.66
N GLN A 128 -8.08 -11.51 -11.01
CA GLN A 128 -7.58 -11.01 -9.72
C GLN A 128 -6.87 -9.67 -9.86
N ALA A 129 -6.05 -9.50 -10.90
CA ALA A 129 -5.40 -8.23 -11.18
C ALA A 129 -6.43 -7.10 -11.37
N SER A 130 -7.45 -7.33 -12.19
CA SER A 130 -8.51 -6.34 -12.45
C SER A 130 -9.26 -5.97 -11.18
N MET A 131 -9.67 -6.98 -10.39
CA MET A 131 -10.35 -6.77 -9.12
C MET A 131 -9.50 -5.96 -8.12
N ALA A 132 -8.20 -6.26 -8.01
CA ALA A 132 -7.30 -5.53 -7.13
C ALA A 132 -7.16 -4.06 -7.53
N PHE A 133 -7.03 -3.77 -8.83
CA PHE A 133 -6.99 -2.40 -9.32
C PHE A 133 -8.30 -1.65 -9.09
N GLU A 134 -9.44 -2.31 -9.34
CA GLU A 134 -10.76 -1.72 -9.07
C GLU A 134 -10.94 -1.41 -7.58
N HIS A 135 -10.59 -2.36 -6.70
CA HIS A 135 -10.73 -2.18 -5.27
C HIS A 135 -9.75 -1.13 -4.72
N LEU A 136 -8.59 -0.93 -5.34
CA LEU A 136 -7.68 0.17 -4.99
C LEU A 136 -8.05 1.52 -5.62
N THR A 137 -8.90 1.54 -6.66
CA THR A 137 -9.46 2.81 -7.18
C THR A 137 -10.58 3.37 -6.30
N ALA A 138 -11.39 2.51 -5.65
CA ALA A 138 -12.46 2.94 -4.76
C ALA A 138 -12.00 3.83 -3.58
N PRO A 139 -10.92 3.50 -2.84
CA PRO A 139 -10.34 4.36 -1.82
C PRO A 139 -9.47 5.48 -2.39
N GLN A 140 -9.43 5.65 -3.71
CA GLN A 140 -8.54 6.57 -4.41
C GLN A 140 -7.06 6.30 -4.12
N VAL A 141 -6.61 5.05 -4.02
CA VAL A 141 -5.15 4.75 -4.03
C VAL A 141 -4.63 4.88 -5.46
N PHE A 142 -5.41 4.38 -6.42
CA PHE A 142 -5.22 4.65 -7.85
C PHE A 142 -6.36 5.48 -8.40
N GLU A 143 -6.10 6.16 -9.51
CA GLU A 143 -7.07 6.84 -10.34
C GLU A 143 -7.03 6.25 -11.75
N SER A 144 -8.19 6.10 -12.37
CA SER A 144 -8.28 5.77 -13.79
C SER A 144 -8.35 7.07 -14.58
N THR A 145 -7.34 7.34 -15.40
CA THR A 145 -7.38 8.39 -16.41
C THR A 145 -7.51 7.78 -17.79
N TYR A 146 -7.90 8.59 -18.76
CA TYR A 146 -8.04 8.20 -20.15
C TYR A 146 -7.11 9.06 -20.98
N THR A 147 -6.19 8.42 -21.70
CA THR A 147 -5.31 9.12 -22.63
C THR A 147 -5.73 8.84 -24.07
N LEU A 148 -5.52 9.82 -24.95
CA LEU A 148 -5.70 9.64 -26.39
C LEU A 148 -4.45 8.97 -26.94
N LEU A 149 -4.64 7.87 -27.68
CA LEU A 149 -3.55 7.08 -28.27
C LEU A 149 -2.60 7.89 -29.17
N ASN A 150 -3.05 9.04 -29.70
CA ASN A 150 -2.32 9.80 -30.72
C ASN A 150 -2.05 11.28 -30.41
N GLY A 151 -2.36 11.79 -29.21
CA GLY A 151 -2.03 13.18 -28.82
C GLY A 151 -2.72 14.32 -29.61
N GLU A 152 -3.57 14.02 -30.59
CA GLU A 152 -4.25 15.02 -31.42
C GLU A 152 -5.73 15.19 -31.06
N TYR A 153 -6.15 16.45 -30.93
CA TYR A 153 -7.50 16.88 -30.60
C TYR A 153 -8.43 16.80 -31.84
N LEU A 154 -8.80 15.59 -32.24
CA LEU A 154 -9.96 15.39 -33.13
C LEU A 154 -10.82 14.30 -32.52
N LEU A 155 -12.08 14.68 -32.21
CA LEU A 155 -13.17 13.91 -31.59
C LEU A 155 -12.84 12.44 -31.27
N PRO A 156 -12.80 12.05 -29.98
CA PRO A 156 -12.32 10.72 -29.59
C PRO A 156 -13.20 9.64 -30.20
N ASP A 157 -12.63 8.86 -31.12
CA ASP A 157 -13.13 7.53 -31.44
C ASP A 157 -12.98 6.69 -30.15
N PRO A 158 -14.01 5.98 -29.66
CA PRO A 158 -13.90 5.11 -28.49
C PRO A 158 -12.75 4.10 -28.57
N SER A 159 -12.32 3.72 -29.78
CA SER A 159 -11.18 2.84 -30.02
C SER A 159 -9.81 3.52 -29.89
N SER A 160 -9.77 4.84 -29.77
CA SER A 160 -8.56 5.67 -29.64
C SER A 160 -8.26 6.10 -28.19
N ILE A 161 -9.02 5.59 -27.23
CA ILE A 161 -8.89 5.91 -25.80
C ILE A 161 -8.26 4.73 -25.06
N GLU A 162 -7.10 4.96 -24.45
CA GLU A 162 -6.46 3.98 -23.57
C GLU A 162 -6.73 4.35 -22.10
N LYS A 163 -7.23 3.38 -21.32
CA LYS A 163 -7.37 3.52 -19.87
C LYS A 163 -6.00 3.39 -19.24
N VAL A 164 -5.53 4.47 -18.64
CA VAL A 164 -4.27 4.54 -17.91
C VAL A 164 -4.59 4.57 -16.42
N ILE A 165 -3.99 3.67 -15.66
CA ILE A 165 -4.08 3.70 -14.20
C ILE A 165 -2.93 4.57 -13.70
N VAL A 166 -3.22 5.43 -12.73
CA VAL A 166 -2.28 6.42 -12.20
C VAL A 166 -2.30 6.38 -10.68
N LEU A 167 -1.15 6.56 -10.05
CA LEU A 167 -1.10 6.72 -8.60
C LEU A 167 -1.68 8.08 -8.20
N SER A 168 -2.71 8.08 -7.36
CA SER A 168 -3.34 9.32 -6.88
C SER A 168 -2.46 10.05 -5.87
N ALA A 169 -2.88 11.24 -5.44
CA ALA A 169 -2.24 11.93 -4.32
C ALA A 169 -2.29 11.12 -3.00
N THR A 170 -3.42 10.45 -2.73
CA THR A 170 -3.60 9.57 -1.56
C THR A 170 -2.72 8.33 -1.67
N GLY A 171 -2.64 7.71 -2.86
CA GLY A 171 -1.76 6.57 -3.11
C GLY A 171 -0.30 6.93 -2.99
N ALA A 172 0.11 8.11 -3.47
CA ALA A 172 1.46 8.62 -3.33
C ALA A 172 1.82 8.88 -1.86
N SER A 173 0.91 9.49 -1.11
CA SER A 173 1.02 9.68 0.34
C SER A 173 1.17 8.36 1.09
N LEU A 174 0.33 7.37 0.75
CA LEU A 174 0.42 6.02 1.30
C LEU A 174 1.75 5.35 0.95
N CYS A 175 2.22 5.47 -0.29
CA CYS A 175 3.50 4.90 -0.71
C CYS A 175 4.69 5.50 0.04
N ARG A 176 4.65 6.81 0.37
CA ARG A 176 5.67 7.46 1.22
C ARG A 176 5.61 6.97 2.66
N ALA A 177 4.41 6.91 3.24
CA ALA A 177 4.17 6.37 4.58
C ALA A 177 4.68 4.93 4.73
N LEU A 178 4.58 4.14 3.66
CA LEU A 178 5.00 2.75 3.59
C LEU A 178 6.43 2.55 3.08
N ALA A 179 7.19 3.61 2.80
CA ALA A 179 8.53 3.53 2.21
C ALA A 179 8.60 2.58 0.99
N ILE A 180 7.58 2.61 0.12
CA ILE A 180 7.54 1.76 -1.09
C ILE A 180 8.67 2.16 -2.04
N PHE A 181 8.92 3.47 -2.17
CA PHE A 181 10.03 4.02 -2.95
C PHE A 181 11.08 4.51 -1.95
N PRO A 182 12.20 3.80 -1.76
CA PRO A 182 13.30 4.30 -0.93
C PRO A 182 13.94 5.53 -1.59
N ASP A 183 14.32 6.51 -0.77
CA ASP A 183 15.03 7.73 -1.17
C ASP A 183 16.45 7.46 -1.69
#